data_AF-A0A504YBQ5-F1
#
_entry.id   AF-A0A504YBQ5-F1
#
_cell.length_a   1.000
_cell.length_b   1.000
_cell.length_c   1.000
_cell.angle_alpha   90.00
_cell.angle_beta   90.00
_cell.angle_gamma   90.00
#
_symmetry.space_group_name_H-M   'P 1'
#
loop_
_entity.id
_entity.type
_entity.pdbx_description
1 polymer ?
#
loop_
_entity_poly.entity_id
_entity_poly.type
_entity_poly.pdbx_seq_one_letter_code
_entity_poly.pdbx_strand_id
1 'polypeptide(L)'
;MEMTNEGDVIVAEVHEVYKDGTLQLHMPGTRTGKLGGGCFLRIPPSLVKRQKIHRHRLAIRRSISLPSDSGTTGGSMDVIHIGLILGCNGYVWIGPARAMDIGLGLTAAIEPAGDPLATEASRMDYLVERLAVSRVRNCVLALTQNGMPVWETSVLTACEASWFTEQPDDVEEEMEDEDEDAHQERPMVVAPTAGAAKSDPVRRHRNRIARLLRPDLSRRLVSLVRAKIGSVG
;
A
#
# COMPACT_ATOMS: atom_id res chain seq x y z
N MET A 1 1.08 -15.90 26.58
CA MET A 1 0.95 -16.29 25.16
C MET A 1 -0.23 -15.50 24.63
N GLU A 2 -0.02 -14.56 23.73
CA GLU A 2 -1.13 -13.82 23.14
C GLU A 2 -2.01 -14.85 22.42
N MET A 3 -3.27 -15.01 22.87
CA MET A 3 -4.18 -15.98 22.29
C MET A 3 -4.56 -15.51 20.89
N THR A 4 -4.31 -16.37 19.90
CA THR A 4 -4.84 -16.19 18.55
C THR A 4 -6.30 -16.63 18.54
N ASN A 5 -7.18 -15.79 18.01
CA ASN A 5 -8.59 -16.09 17.83
C ASN A 5 -8.89 -16.47 16.38
N GLU A 6 -10.03 -17.10 16.15
CA GLU A 6 -10.52 -17.32 14.79
C GLU A 6 -10.65 -15.99 14.05
N GLY A 7 -10.14 -15.94 12.82
CA GLY A 7 -10.09 -14.72 12.01
C GLY A 7 -8.80 -13.91 12.13
N ASP A 8 -7.92 -14.22 13.10
CA ASP A 8 -6.62 -13.56 13.20
C ASP A 8 -5.70 -13.92 12.03
N VAL A 9 -5.01 -12.90 11.50
CA VAL A 9 -3.93 -13.09 10.54
C VAL A 9 -2.63 -13.31 11.31
N ILE A 10 -1.88 -14.36 10.99
CA ILE A 10 -0.59 -14.66 11.63
C ILE A 10 0.53 -14.76 10.60
N VAL A 11 1.75 -14.46 11.02
CA VAL A 11 2.97 -14.90 10.34
C VAL A 11 3.53 -16.09 11.09
N ALA A 12 3.72 -17.18 10.37
CA ALA A 12 4.31 -18.41 10.89
C ALA A 12 5.26 -19.00 9.85
N GLU A 13 6.13 -19.89 10.31
CA GLU A 13 7.01 -20.67 9.46
C GLU A 13 6.53 -22.12 9.39
N VAL A 14 6.87 -22.81 8.31
CA VAL A 14 6.61 -24.25 8.18
C VAL A 14 7.73 -24.99 8.92
N HIS A 15 7.38 -25.72 9.97
CA HIS A 15 8.30 -26.56 10.72
C HIS A 15 8.49 -27.91 10.04
N GLU A 16 7.37 -28.57 9.72
CA GLU A 16 7.35 -29.92 9.14
C GLU A 16 6.25 -30.00 8.07
N VAL A 17 6.49 -30.80 7.04
CA VAL A 17 5.50 -31.22 6.05
C VAL A 17 5.26 -32.71 6.24
N TYR A 18 4.06 -33.07 6.64
CA TYR A 18 3.70 -34.47 6.88
C TYR A 18 3.46 -35.21 5.55
N LYS A 19 3.43 -36.55 5.63
CA LYS A 19 3.28 -37.43 4.44
C LYS A 19 1.97 -37.23 3.69
N ASP A 20 0.93 -36.76 4.38
CA ASP A 20 -0.37 -36.43 3.81
C ASP A 20 -0.43 -35.02 3.19
N GLY A 21 0.68 -34.27 3.25
CA GLY A 21 0.80 -32.90 2.76
C GLY A 21 0.31 -31.84 3.74
N THR A 22 -0.13 -32.21 4.95
CA THR A 22 -0.45 -31.23 5.99
C THR A 22 0.82 -30.54 6.49
N LEU A 23 0.67 -29.27 6.87
CA LEU A 23 1.78 -28.41 7.29
C LEU A 23 1.71 -28.18 8.79
N GLN A 24 2.78 -28.50 9.50
CA GLN A 24 2.97 -28.04 10.87
C GLN A 24 3.55 -26.64 10.85
N LEU A 25 2.81 -25.68 11.41
CA LEU A 25 3.27 -24.31 11.56
C LEU A 25 3.85 -24.09 12.94
N HIS A 26 4.93 -23.32 13.01
CA HIS A 26 5.47 -22.82 14.27
C HIS A 26 5.65 -21.31 14.23
N MET A 27 5.63 -20.69 15.40
CA MET A 27 5.88 -19.25 15.59
C MET A 27 7.12 -19.08 16.47
N PRO A 28 8.32 -19.43 15.98
CA PRO A 28 9.53 -19.27 16.76
C PRO A 28 9.91 -17.78 16.80
N GLY A 29 10.04 -17.26 18.01
CA GLY A 29 10.67 -15.97 18.26
C GLY A 29 9.80 -14.74 17.94
N THR A 30 10.49 -13.61 17.80
CA THR A 30 9.93 -12.25 17.84
C THR A 30 9.53 -11.69 16.48
N ARG A 31 9.58 -12.53 15.42
CA ARG A 31 9.22 -12.17 14.04
C ARG A 31 8.01 -12.94 13.51
N THR A 32 7.41 -13.77 14.35
CA THR A 32 6.20 -14.54 14.07
C THR A 32 5.13 -14.19 15.10
N GLY A 33 3.87 -14.45 14.78
CA GLY A 33 2.73 -14.09 15.62
C GLY A 33 1.66 -13.32 14.87
N LYS A 34 0.72 -12.75 15.62
CA LYS A 34 -0.46 -12.04 15.10
C LYS A 34 -0.05 -10.76 14.39
N LEU A 35 -0.58 -10.56 13.19
CA LEU A 35 -0.50 -9.33 12.43
C LEU A 35 -1.72 -8.47 12.74
N GLY A 36 -1.47 -7.26 13.22
CA GLY A 36 -2.45 -6.19 13.35
C GLY A 36 -2.20 -5.12 12.30
N GLY A 37 -3.13 -4.18 12.18
CA GLY A 37 -2.98 -2.95 11.39
C GLY A 37 -2.37 -3.17 10.01
N GLY A 38 -3.17 -3.37 8.99
CA GLY A 38 -2.67 -3.61 7.64
C GLY A 38 -3.79 -3.80 6.65
N CYS A 39 -3.41 -4.12 5.43
CA CYS A 39 -4.26 -4.83 4.49
C CYS A 39 -3.66 -6.21 4.19
N PHE A 40 -4.55 -7.18 4.04
CA PHE A 40 -4.22 -8.55 3.68
C PHE A 40 -4.82 -8.85 2.32
N LEU A 41 -4.06 -9.49 1.45
CA LEU A 41 -4.54 -9.93 0.14
C LEU A 41 -3.91 -11.26 -0.27
N ARG A 42 -4.53 -11.92 -1.26
CA ARG A 42 -4.03 -13.15 -1.87
C ARG A 42 -3.68 -12.91 -3.33
N ILE A 43 -2.52 -13.41 -3.74
CA ILE A 43 -2.08 -13.47 -5.14
C ILE A 43 -1.79 -14.94 -5.51
N PRO A 44 -1.68 -15.30 -6.81
CA PRO A 44 -1.22 -16.62 -7.23
C PRO A 44 0.14 -16.95 -6.60
N PRO A 45 0.30 -18.10 -5.90
CA PRO A 45 1.55 -18.46 -5.23
C PRO A 45 2.76 -18.53 -6.17
N SER A 46 2.52 -18.90 -7.44
CA SER A 46 3.54 -18.96 -8.50
C SER A 46 4.13 -17.60 -8.88
N LEU A 47 3.43 -16.50 -8.56
CA LEU A 47 3.92 -15.14 -8.81
C LEU A 47 4.76 -14.61 -7.64
N VAL A 48 4.76 -15.24 -6.47
CA VAL A 48 5.70 -14.87 -5.40
C VAL A 48 7.09 -15.36 -5.77
N LYS A 49 8.02 -14.45 -6.02
CA LYS A 49 9.43 -14.84 -6.25
C LYS A 49 10.01 -15.35 -4.94
N ARG A 50 10.58 -16.55 -4.94
CA ARG A 50 11.28 -17.09 -3.78
C ARG A 50 12.53 -16.26 -3.49
N GLN A 51 12.67 -15.80 -2.25
CA GLN A 51 13.82 -15.04 -1.77
C GLN A 51 14.31 -15.61 -0.44
N LYS A 52 15.53 -15.24 -0.01
CA LYS A 52 16.02 -15.59 1.33
C LYS A 52 15.22 -14.89 2.43
N ILE A 53 14.71 -13.70 2.12
CA ILE A 53 13.97 -12.84 3.04
C ILE A 53 12.64 -12.50 2.36
N HIS A 54 11.54 -12.68 3.09
CA HIS A 54 10.16 -12.43 2.62
C HIS A 54 9.46 -11.33 3.41
N ARG A 55 10.19 -10.65 4.30
CA ARG A 55 9.72 -9.56 5.16
C ARG A 55 10.57 -8.33 4.87
N HIS A 56 9.95 -7.25 4.44
CA HIS A 56 10.63 -6.09 3.89
C HIS A 56 10.11 -4.80 4.54
N ARG A 57 11.03 -3.88 4.77
CA ARG A 57 10.73 -2.49 5.12
C ARG A 57 10.96 -1.64 3.88
N LEU A 58 9.89 -1.37 3.16
CA LEU A 58 9.91 -0.56 1.95
C LEU A 58 10.11 0.92 2.32
N ALA A 59 10.93 1.63 1.57
CA ALA A 59 11.04 3.07 1.59
C ALA A 59 10.41 3.61 0.30
N ILE A 60 9.26 4.27 0.39
CA ILE A 60 8.56 4.81 -0.78
C ILE A 60 8.34 6.31 -0.63
N ARG A 61 8.13 7.01 -1.75
CA ARG A 61 7.84 8.44 -1.74
C ARG A 61 6.55 8.74 -0.99
N ARG A 62 6.54 9.82 -0.21
CA ARG A 62 5.35 10.33 0.47
C ARG A 62 4.42 11.05 -0.51
N SER A 63 3.13 10.97 -0.23
CA SER A 63 2.04 11.49 -1.08
C SER A 63 1.65 12.92 -0.83
N ILE A 64 1.79 13.37 0.42
CA ILE A 64 1.36 14.68 0.89
C ILE A 64 2.48 15.20 1.77
N SER A 65 3.05 16.35 1.44
CA SER A 65 4.02 17.05 2.28
C SER A 65 3.30 17.68 3.48
N LEU A 66 3.76 17.42 4.70
CA LEU A 66 3.14 18.03 5.88
C LEU A 66 3.69 19.45 6.11
N PRO A 67 2.88 20.38 6.63
CA PRO A 67 3.31 21.77 6.89
C PRO A 67 4.48 21.91 7.89
N SER A 68 4.72 20.90 8.74
CA SER A 68 5.80 20.90 9.73
C SER A 68 7.21 20.78 9.12
N ASP A 69 7.33 20.48 7.82
CA ASP A 69 8.62 20.26 7.16
C ASP A 69 9.29 21.58 6.71
N SER A 70 8.69 22.75 6.97
CA SER A 70 9.16 24.05 6.47
C SER A 70 10.33 24.66 7.25
N GLY A 71 11.04 23.90 8.10
CA GLY A 71 11.92 24.51 9.08
C GLY A 71 13.02 23.65 9.68
N THR A 72 13.74 22.83 8.92
CA THR A 72 15.18 22.56 9.16
C THR A 72 15.79 21.67 8.07
N THR A 73 16.82 22.20 7.41
CA THR A 73 17.90 21.49 6.69
C THR A 73 17.53 20.56 5.53
N GLY A 74 17.92 20.98 4.32
CA GLY A 74 17.74 20.23 3.09
C GLY A 74 18.37 18.83 3.11
N GLY A 75 17.68 17.89 2.46
CA GLY A 75 18.25 16.60 2.05
C GLY A 75 17.51 15.35 2.54
N SER A 76 16.60 15.41 3.52
CA SER A 76 15.78 14.25 3.87
C SER A 76 14.71 14.04 2.80
N MET A 77 14.99 13.09 1.91
CA MET A 77 14.07 12.60 0.88
C MET A 77 12.70 12.34 1.51
N ASP A 78 11.64 12.94 0.94
CA ASP A 78 10.24 12.83 1.37
C ASP A 78 9.75 11.37 1.26
N VAL A 79 10.09 10.57 2.26
CA VAL A 79 9.96 9.11 2.28
C VAL A 79 9.07 8.69 3.45
N ILE A 80 8.24 7.69 3.18
CA ILE A 80 7.48 6.94 4.17
C ILE A 80 7.86 5.47 4.11
N HIS A 81 7.97 4.85 5.29
CA HIS A 81 8.29 3.43 5.39
C HIS A 81 7.03 2.58 5.52
N ILE A 82 6.96 1.49 4.76
CA ILE A 82 5.85 0.53 4.77
C ILE A 82 6.38 -0.89 4.97
N GLY A 83 5.70 -1.68 5.80
CA GLY A 83 5.98 -3.09 5.98
C GLY A 83 5.33 -3.92 4.88
N LEU A 84 6.07 -4.87 4.32
CA LEU A 84 5.59 -5.83 3.33
C LEU A 84 6.01 -7.24 3.74
N ILE A 85 5.07 -8.18 3.76
CA ILE A 85 5.33 -9.60 3.97
C ILE A 85 4.76 -10.38 2.79
N LEU A 86 5.61 -11.14 2.12
CA LEU A 86 5.27 -11.97 0.95
C LEU A 86 5.32 -13.45 1.35
N GLY A 87 4.19 -14.01 1.79
CA GLY A 87 4.08 -15.44 2.10
C GLY A 87 4.29 -16.30 0.86
N CYS A 88 5.08 -17.37 0.97
CA CYS A 88 5.34 -18.31 -0.12
C CYS A 88 4.07 -18.99 -0.66
N ASN A 89 2.97 -18.94 0.08
CA ASN A 89 1.65 -19.44 -0.28
C ASN A 89 0.78 -18.41 -1.02
N GLY A 90 1.34 -17.26 -1.42
CA GLY A 90 0.62 -16.20 -2.12
C GLY A 90 -0.16 -15.26 -1.21
N TYR A 91 -0.12 -15.43 0.12
CA TYR A 91 -0.67 -14.43 1.03
C TYR A 91 0.32 -13.27 1.21
N VAL A 92 -0.20 -12.06 1.08
CA VAL A 92 0.57 -10.82 1.18
C VAL A 92 -0.05 -9.95 2.25
N TRP A 93 0.78 -9.47 3.17
CA TRP A 93 0.40 -8.47 4.16
C TRP A 93 1.18 -7.18 3.89
N ILE A 94 0.48 -6.05 3.97
CA ILE A 94 1.04 -4.72 3.77
C ILE A 94 0.52 -3.84 4.91
N GLY A 95 1.39 -3.13 5.59
CA GLY A 95 0.98 -2.32 6.73
C GLY A 95 2.11 -1.44 7.23
N PRO A 96 2.06 -1.01 8.50
CA PRO A 96 3.07 -0.18 9.09
C PRO A 96 4.46 -0.81 9.05
N ALA A 97 5.47 0.02 8.82
CA ALA A 97 6.85 -0.44 8.89
C ALA A 97 7.27 -0.91 10.28
N ARG A 98 6.63 -0.40 11.34
CA ARG A 98 6.83 -0.85 12.73
C ARG A 98 6.51 -2.34 12.94
N ALA A 99 5.68 -2.94 12.09
CA ALA A 99 5.47 -4.39 12.12
C ALA A 99 6.66 -5.23 11.62
N MET A 100 7.64 -4.59 11.00
CA MET A 100 8.88 -5.25 10.58
C MET A 100 9.93 -5.25 11.70
N ASP A 101 9.74 -4.45 12.74
CA ASP A 101 10.64 -4.35 13.88
C ASP A 101 10.48 -5.59 14.78
N ILE A 102 11.53 -5.91 15.53
CA ILE A 102 11.58 -7.11 16.37
C ILE A 102 10.68 -6.92 17.60
N GLY A 103 9.77 -7.87 17.88
CA GLY A 103 8.94 -7.89 19.09
C GLY A 103 7.47 -7.56 18.85
N LEU A 104 6.88 -6.69 19.68
CA LEU A 104 5.44 -6.35 19.68
C LEU A 104 4.99 -5.50 18.48
N GLY A 105 5.87 -5.23 17.52
CA GLY A 105 5.53 -4.44 16.33
C GLY A 105 4.47 -5.10 15.44
N LEU A 106 4.35 -6.44 15.45
CA LEU A 106 3.47 -7.17 14.54
C LEU A 106 2.00 -6.81 14.69
N THR A 107 1.55 -6.53 15.91
CA THR A 107 0.16 -6.16 16.21
C THR A 107 -0.09 -4.65 16.13
N ALA A 108 0.89 -3.89 15.64
CA ALA A 108 0.78 -2.44 15.57
C ALA A 108 -0.43 -2.02 14.75
N ALA A 109 -1.39 -1.38 15.41
CA ALA A 109 -2.54 -0.79 14.75
C ALA A 109 -2.07 0.28 13.76
N ILE A 110 -2.72 0.39 12.60
CA ILE A 110 -2.55 1.59 11.76
C ILE A 110 -3.29 2.75 12.44
N GLU A 111 -4.43 2.52 13.10
CA GLU A 111 -5.30 3.61 13.55
C GLU A 111 -5.00 4.15 14.96
N PRO A 112 -5.29 5.44 15.19
CA PRO A 112 -5.82 5.97 16.44
C PRO A 112 -7.35 6.19 16.34
N ALA A 113 -8.08 5.38 15.56
CA ALA A 113 -9.50 5.62 15.33
C ALA A 113 -10.29 5.33 16.60
N GLY A 114 -10.72 6.41 17.24
CA GLY A 114 -11.44 6.37 18.50
C GLY A 114 -10.72 7.07 19.65
N ASP A 115 -9.47 7.54 19.48
CA ASP A 115 -8.86 8.44 20.47
C ASP A 115 -9.42 9.86 20.30
N PRO A 116 -10.26 10.34 21.22
CA PRO A 116 -10.82 11.69 21.15
C PRO A 116 -9.75 12.78 21.32
N LEU A 117 -8.54 12.41 21.78
CA LEU A 117 -7.40 13.32 21.95
C LEU A 117 -6.45 13.33 20.75
N ALA A 118 -6.70 12.57 19.69
CA ALA A 118 -5.83 12.55 18.51
C ALA A 118 -5.75 13.95 17.87
N THR A 119 -4.53 14.51 17.81
CA THR A 119 -4.28 15.81 17.18
C THR A 119 -4.49 15.73 15.67
N GLU A 120 -4.77 16.87 15.03
CA GLU A 120 -4.91 16.94 13.57
C GLU A 120 -3.65 16.44 12.84
N ALA A 121 -2.46 16.73 13.38
CA ALA A 121 -1.20 16.21 12.84
C ALA A 121 -1.13 14.67 12.88
N SER A 122 -1.53 14.05 14.01
CA SER A 122 -1.57 12.59 14.14
C SER A 122 -2.56 11.93 13.18
N ARG A 123 -3.72 12.57 12.96
CA ARG A 123 -4.71 12.13 11.96
C ARG A 123 -4.16 12.22 10.55
N MET A 124 -3.37 13.26 10.26
CA MET A 124 -2.71 13.46 8.97
C MET A 124 -1.64 12.39 8.72
N ASP A 125 -0.77 12.14 9.70
CA ASP A 125 0.28 11.10 9.61
C ASP A 125 -0.33 9.73 9.32
N TYR A 126 -1.41 9.41 10.03
CA TYR A 126 -2.18 8.19 9.81
C TYR A 126 -2.74 8.07 8.40
N LEU A 127 -3.34 9.16 7.90
CA LEU A 127 -3.90 9.20 6.55
C LEU A 127 -2.81 8.98 5.50
N VAL A 128 -1.64 9.60 5.67
CA VAL A 128 -0.49 9.44 4.77
C VAL A 128 0.02 7.99 4.80
N GLU A 129 0.11 7.35 5.98
CA GLU A 129 0.47 5.92 6.09
C GLU A 129 -0.55 5.03 5.36
N ARG A 130 -1.85 5.31 5.47
CA ARG A 130 -2.90 4.56 4.74
C ARG A 130 -2.83 4.71 3.23
N LEU A 131 -2.57 5.93 2.73
CA LEU A 131 -2.39 6.15 1.30
C LEU A 131 -1.18 5.38 0.77
N ALA A 132 -0.08 5.38 1.54
CA ALA A 132 1.11 4.60 1.23
C ALA A 132 0.84 3.08 1.20
N VAL A 133 0.15 2.52 2.22
CA VAL A 133 -0.29 1.11 2.22
C VAL A 133 -1.16 0.80 1.00
N SER A 134 -2.11 1.67 0.67
CA SER A 134 -3.03 1.50 -0.47
C SER A 134 -2.29 1.51 -1.81
N ARG A 135 -1.29 2.38 -1.96
CA ARG A 135 -0.44 2.43 -3.15
C ARG A 135 0.36 1.14 -3.32
N VAL A 136 1.02 0.66 -2.25
CA VAL A 136 1.75 -0.61 -2.29
C VAL A 136 0.81 -1.78 -2.64
N ARG A 137 -0.39 -1.82 -2.05
CA ARG A 137 -1.42 -2.83 -2.37
C ARG A 137 -1.76 -2.81 -3.85
N ASN A 138 -2.05 -1.65 -4.41
CA ASN A 138 -2.47 -1.55 -5.80
C ASN A 138 -1.31 -1.83 -6.77
N CYS A 139 -0.07 -1.47 -6.42
CA CYS A 139 1.11 -1.91 -7.17
C CYS A 139 1.26 -3.44 -7.18
N VAL A 140 1.09 -4.11 -6.04
CA VAL A 140 1.13 -5.58 -5.96
C VAL A 140 0.05 -6.22 -6.84
N LEU A 141 -1.18 -5.68 -6.80
CA LEU A 141 -2.27 -6.15 -7.64
C LEU A 141 -2.01 -5.91 -9.13
N ALA A 142 -1.52 -4.73 -9.51
CA ALA A 142 -1.20 -4.40 -10.91
C ALA A 142 -0.09 -5.31 -11.46
N LEU A 143 0.97 -5.57 -10.69
CA LEU A 143 2.01 -6.55 -11.05
C LEU A 143 1.39 -7.94 -11.27
N THR A 144 0.56 -8.37 -10.33
CA THR A 144 -0.07 -9.68 -10.33
C THR A 144 -1.00 -9.88 -11.54
N GLN A 145 -1.87 -8.92 -11.82
CA GLN A 145 -2.82 -8.96 -12.95
C GLN A 145 -2.13 -9.05 -14.31
N ASN A 146 -0.90 -8.56 -14.40
CA ASN A 146 -0.08 -8.57 -15.62
C ASN A 146 0.95 -9.71 -15.62
N GLY A 147 0.81 -10.70 -14.73
CA GLY A 147 1.68 -11.88 -14.65
C GLY A 147 3.13 -11.57 -14.30
N MET A 148 3.41 -10.42 -13.67
CA MET A 148 4.75 -10.07 -13.23
C MET A 148 5.05 -10.73 -11.87
N PRO A 149 6.19 -11.41 -11.71
CA PRO A 149 6.60 -11.93 -10.41
C PRO A 149 6.72 -10.79 -9.37
N VAL A 150 6.23 -11.04 -8.17
CA VAL A 150 6.18 -10.12 -7.04
C VAL A 150 7.29 -10.46 -6.06
N TRP A 151 8.14 -9.47 -5.80
CA TRP A 151 9.21 -9.45 -4.81
C TRP A 151 9.57 -8.02 -4.46
N GLU A 152 10.37 -7.79 -3.42
CA GLU A 152 10.71 -6.46 -2.91
C GLU A 152 11.05 -5.44 -4.00
N THR A 153 12.03 -5.72 -4.86
CA THR A 153 12.47 -4.77 -5.90
C THR A 153 11.37 -4.46 -6.89
N SER A 154 10.58 -5.47 -7.30
CA SER A 154 9.46 -5.25 -8.24
C SER A 154 8.38 -4.33 -7.65
N VAL A 155 8.10 -4.47 -6.35
CA VAL A 155 7.12 -3.65 -5.65
C VAL A 155 7.64 -2.23 -5.46
N LEU A 156 8.90 -2.05 -5.04
CA LEU A 156 9.53 -0.73 -4.94
C LEU A 156 9.55 -0.01 -6.27
N THR A 157 9.97 -0.71 -7.32
CA THR A 157 10.02 -0.18 -8.69
C THR A 157 8.62 0.19 -9.18
N ALA A 158 7.59 -0.61 -8.87
CA ALA A 158 6.21 -0.29 -9.18
C ALA A 158 5.72 0.94 -8.42
N CYS A 159 6.05 1.09 -7.13
CA CYS A 159 5.71 2.30 -6.37
C CYS A 159 6.35 3.55 -6.97
N GLU A 160 7.61 3.48 -7.40
CA GLU A 160 8.26 4.60 -8.09
C GLU A 160 7.60 4.89 -9.44
N ALA A 161 7.38 3.85 -10.26
CA ALA A 161 6.72 3.94 -11.57
C ALA A 161 5.30 4.52 -11.47
N SER A 162 4.59 4.21 -10.38
CA SER A 162 3.21 4.65 -10.13
C SER A 162 3.06 6.16 -10.00
N TRP A 163 4.17 6.89 -9.81
CA TRP A 163 4.18 8.36 -9.79
C TRP A 163 4.36 8.97 -11.18
N PHE A 164 5.01 8.25 -12.10
CA PHE A 164 5.26 8.72 -13.46
C PHE A 164 4.09 8.44 -14.39
N THR A 165 3.26 7.45 -14.04
CA THR A 165 1.97 7.21 -14.70
C THR A 165 0.92 8.28 -14.40
N GLU A 166 1.23 9.30 -13.58
CA GLU A 166 0.32 10.38 -13.17
C GLU A 166 0.54 11.69 -13.97
N GLN A 167 0.87 11.59 -15.26
CA GLN A 167 1.25 12.73 -16.12
C GLN A 167 0.03 13.49 -16.69
N PRO A 168 0.20 14.75 -17.19
CA PRO A 168 -0.88 15.75 -17.24
C PRO A 168 -2.13 15.40 -18.06
N ASP A 169 -2.08 14.46 -19.00
CA ASP A 169 -3.28 14.01 -19.75
C ASP A 169 -4.35 13.40 -18.81
N ASP A 170 -3.94 12.89 -17.63
CA ASP A 170 -4.87 12.39 -16.60
C ASP A 170 -5.68 13.51 -15.92
N VAL A 171 -5.25 14.78 -16.01
CA VAL A 171 -5.95 15.92 -15.41
C VAL A 171 -7.23 16.25 -16.19
N GLU A 172 -7.24 16.03 -17.51
CA GLU A 172 -8.42 16.21 -18.36
C GLU A 172 -9.48 15.13 -18.05
N GLU A 173 -9.07 13.86 -17.92
CA GLU A 173 -9.97 12.79 -17.47
C GLU A 173 -10.42 12.96 -16.01
N GLU A 174 -9.59 13.54 -15.11
CA GLU A 174 -10.00 13.88 -13.75
C GLU A 174 -11.12 14.96 -13.74
N MET A 175 -11.13 15.89 -14.71
CA MET A 175 -12.20 16.88 -14.87
C MET A 175 -13.49 16.25 -15.42
N GLU A 176 -13.38 15.29 -16.36
CA GLU A 176 -14.53 14.58 -16.92
C GLU A 176 -15.23 13.67 -15.87
N ASP A 177 -14.45 12.94 -15.06
CA ASP A 177 -14.97 12.15 -13.93
C ASP A 177 -15.66 13.06 -12.87
N GLU A 178 -15.17 14.30 -12.65
CA GLU A 178 -15.78 15.29 -11.75
C GLU A 178 -17.15 15.78 -12.24
N ASP A 179 -17.31 15.98 -13.56
CA ASP A 179 -18.57 16.39 -14.17
C ASP A 179 -19.62 15.25 -14.11
N GLU A 180 -19.24 13.99 -14.34
CA GLU A 180 -20.19 12.85 -14.26
C GLU A 180 -20.72 12.59 -12.84
N ASP A 181 -19.87 12.60 -11.82
CA ASP A 181 -20.29 12.42 -10.41
C ASP A 181 -21.21 13.56 -9.94
N ALA A 182 -20.96 14.80 -10.37
CA ALA A 182 -21.82 15.96 -10.07
C ALA A 182 -23.22 15.86 -10.70
N HIS A 183 -23.35 15.07 -11.77
CA HIS A 183 -24.63 14.82 -12.44
C HIS A 183 -25.43 13.65 -11.86
N GLN A 184 -24.81 12.76 -11.07
CA GLN A 184 -25.48 11.59 -10.50
C GLN A 184 -26.16 11.88 -9.13
N GLU A 185 -25.77 12.96 -8.41
CA GLU A 185 -26.41 13.38 -7.16
C GLU A 185 -27.30 14.64 -7.31
N ARG A 186 -28.57 14.50 -7.72
CA ARG A 186 -29.60 15.52 -7.42
C ARG A 186 -31.01 14.93 -7.21
N PRO A 187 -31.67 15.30 -6.10
CA PRO A 187 -33.00 15.90 -6.15
C PRO A 187 -32.85 17.42 -6.02
N MET A 188 -33.58 18.15 -6.87
CA MET A 188 -33.49 19.59 -7.05
C MET A 188 -33.75 20.40 -5.77
N VAL A 189 -32.73 21.08 -5.23
CA VAL A 189 -32.92 22.32 -4.44
C VAL A 189 -31.70 23.25 -4.59
N VAL A 190 -31.97 24.42 -5.19
CA VAL A 190 -31.22 25.71 -5.17
C VAL A 190 -29.81 25.72 -5.80
N ALA A 191 -29.66 26.61 -6.79
CA ALA A 191 -28.46 26.85 -7.58
C ALA A 191 -27.24 27.26 -6.73
N PRO A 192 -26.02 26.75 -7.02
CA PRO A 192 -24.80 27.31 -6.48
C PRO A 192 -24.13 28.24 -7.48
N THR A 193 -23.61 29.34 -6.92
CA THR A 193 -22.67 30.27 -7.54
C THR A 193 -21.38 29.58 -7.94
N ALA A 194 -20.92 29.83 -9.17
CA ALA A 194 -19.68 29.32 -9.72
C ALA A 194 -18.46 29.77 -8.91
N GLY A 195 -17.81 28.80 -8.26
CA GLY A 195 -16.46 28.92 -7.73
C GLY A 195 -15.83 27.53 -7.78
N ALA A 196 -14.93 27.30 -8.73
CA ALA A 196 -14.21 26.04 -8.91
C ALA A 196 -13.46 25.70 -7.60
N ALA A 197 -14.01 24.78 -6.81
CA ALA A 197 -13.37 24.28 -5.61
C ALA A 197 -12.17 23.43 -6.04
N LYS A 198 -10.96 23.97 -5.91
CA LYS A 198 -9.71 23.21 -6.11
C LYS A 198 -9.80 21.92 -5.29
N SER A 199 -9.91 20.77 -5.96
CA SER A 199 -10.09 19.48 -5.32
C SER A 199 -9.05 19.20 -4.22
N ASP A 200 -9.54 18.69 -3.08
CA ASP A 200 -8.74 18.35 -1.90
C ASP A 200 -7.53 17.46 -2.28
N PRO A 201 -6.28 17.82 -1.94
CA PRO A 201 -5.09 17.04 -2.27
C PRO A 201 -5.16 15.58 -1.81
N VAL A 202 -5.84 15.29 -0.70
CA VAL A 202 -6.07 13.92 -0.22
C VAL A 202 -6.92 13.13 -1.22
N ARG A 203 -8.03 13.74 -1.65
CA ARG A 203 -8.98 13.13 -2.60
C ARG A 203 -8.32 12.85 -3.94
N ARG A 204 -7.53 13.80 -4.45
CA ARG A 204 -6.72 13.60 -5.68
C ARG A 204 -5.80 12.40 -5.55
N HIS A 205 -5.05 12.32 -4.45
CA HIS A 205 -4.11 11.21 -4.26
C HIS A 205 -4.82 9.85 -4.15
N ARG A 206 -5.98 9.80 -3.49
CA ARG A 206 -6.81 8.61 -3.40
C ARG A 206 -7.29 8.15 -4.78
N ASN A 207 -7.78 9.06 -5.61
CA ASN A 207 -8.24 8.76 -6.96
C ASN A 207 -7.10 8.18 -7.82
N ARG A 208 -5.91 8.80 -7.77
CA ARG A 208 -4.73 8.32 -8.50
C ARG A 208 -4.30 6.92 -8.08
N ILE A 209 -4.28 6.63 -6.78
CA ILE A 209 -3.99 5.27 -6.29
C ILE A 209 -5.01 4.27 -6.85
N ALA A 210 -6.30 4.61 -6.85
CA ALA A 210 -7.35 3.73 -7.36
C ALA A 210 -7.18 3.44 -8.86
N ARG A 211 -6.80 4.45 -9.65
CA ARG A 211 -6.57 4.35 -11.10
C ARG A 211 -5.44 3.38 -11.48
N LEU A 212 -4.49 3.07 -10.58
CA LEU A 212 -3.44 2.07 -10.84
C LEU A 212 -3.96 0.67 -11.22
N LEU A 213 -5.22 0.37 -10.88
CA LEU A 213 -5.88 -0.89 -11.24
C LEU A 213 -6.63 -0.84 -12.58
N ARG A 214 -6.70 0.32 -13.26
CA ARG A 214 -7.25 0.40 -14.62
C ARG A 214 -6.36 -0.44 -15.57
N PRO A 215 -6.93 -1.23 -16.50
CA PRO A 215 -6.16 -2.15 -17.35
C PRO A 215 -5.04 -1.48 -18.17
N ASP A 216 -5.24 -0.27 -18.69
CA ASP A 216 -4.24 0.45 -19.48
C ASP A 216 -3.09 0.96 -18.61
N LEU A 217 -3.43 1.58 -17.47
CA LEU A 217 -2.44 2.11 -16.52
C LEU A 217 -1.63 0.98 -15.87
N SER A 218 -2.26 -0.12 -15.46
CA SER A 218 -1.54 -1.26 -14.89
C SER A 218 -0.58 -1.91 -15.89
N ARG A 219 -0.97 -2.02 -17.18
CA ARG A 219 -0.07 -2.49 -18.25
C ARG A 219 1.11 -1.54 -18.45
N ARG A 220 0.85 -0.23 -18.51
CA ARG A 220 1.89 0.80 -18.66
C ARG A 220 2.86 0.78 -17.47
N LEU A 221 2.33 0.72 -16.25
CA LEU A 221 3.10 0.58 -15.01
C LEU A 221 4.05 -0.61 -15.10
N VAL A 222 3.53 -1.79 -15.43
CA VAL A 222 4.32 -3.03 -15.49
C VAL A 222 5.35 -2.99 -16.61
N SER A 223 5.06 -2.33 -17.72
CA SER A 223 6.05 -2.07 -18.78
C SER A 223 7.24 -1.24 -18.27
N LEU A 224 6.98 -0.19 -17.50
CA LEU A 224 8.03 0.63 -16.89
C LEU A 224 8.86 -0.17 -15.88
N VAL A 225 8.20 -1.00 -15.07
CA VAL A 225 8.88 -1.88 -14.09
C VAL A 225 9.80 -2.88 -14.80
N ARG A 226 9.32 -3.52 -15.87
CA ARG A 226 10.14 -4.45 -16.67
C ARG A 226 11.35 -3.77 -17.28
N ALA A 227 11.16 -2.59 -17.88
CA ALA A 227 12.26 -1.82 -18.47
C ALA A 227 13.32 -1.45 -17.41
N LYS A 228 12.88 -0.99 -16.24
CA LYS A 228 13.79 -0.58 -15.16
C LYS A 228 14.55 -1.75 -14.55
N ILE A 229 13.89 -2.89 -14.30
CA ILE A 229 14.56 -4.07 -13.74
C ILE A 229 15.49 -4.73 -14.77
N GLY A 230 15.09 -4.78 -16.04
CA GLY A 230 15.91 -5.34 -17.12
C GLY A 230 17.18 -4.55 -17.40
N SER A 231 17.19 -3.23 -17.13
CA SER A 231 18.37 -2.37 -17.29
C SER A 231 19.41 -2.53 -16.17
N VAL A 232 19.09 -3.23 -15.08
CA VAL A 232 19.96 -3.40 -13.89
C VAL A 232 20.69 -4.77 -13.90
N GLY A 233 20.40 -5.60 -14.91
CA GLY A 233 20.97 -6.94 -15.09
C GLY A 233 22.15 -7.01 -16.04
#